data_AF-M5BSU6-F1
#
_entry.id   AF-M5BSU6-F1
#
_cell.length_a   1.000
_cell.length_b   1.000
_cell.length_c   1.000
_cell.angle_alpha   90.00
_cell.angle_beta   90.00
_cell.angle_gamma   90.00
#
_symmetry.space_group_name_H-M   'P 1'
#
loop_
_entity.id
_entity.type
_entity.pdbx_description
1 polymer ?
#
loop_
_entity_poly.entity_id
_entity_poly.type
_entity_poly.pdbx_seq_one_letter_code
_entity_poly.pdbx_strand_id
1 'polypeptide(L)'
;MSRLATAEDMNIWVSTTMIQALRELVDLYTHFFELLARTLGGLLDLLSACICLKNDTISRIGTSCLQQLLENNAPKLTNAQWDTVVMAFLRLFKGTTPHQLFDESLRAEGEVVPVAGDREHNDNEPSGPLSPLNDGAPISGRDRSRIFKDIIMKCVIQLLLIETTNDLLQNKEVYRTIPPDQLLKLLSVLDHSYQFARSFNADKELRTGLWKVGFMKHLPNLLKQESSSAACLINVSLRMYYDKRPEYQAQHAQVADRLMPLGLQIIEDFNALRAEGQGKNVATWTPVVTEILRGFYHFDDQTFARYLPALYPLATVLITRDTAIEIRQPLSDIFVRVGRTKGITA
;
A
#
# COMPACT_ATOMS: atom_id res chain seq x y z
N MET A 1 -42.62 -7.84 -1.62
CA MET A 1 -41.21 -7.49 -1.90
C MET A 1 -40.55 -7.02 -0.61
N SER A 2 -39.93 -7.94 0.13
CA SER A 2 -39.04 -7.69 1.27
C SER A 2 -38.38 -9.03 1.63
N ARG A 3 -37.23 -9.35 1.05
CA ARG A 3 -36.51 -10.62 1.32
C ARG A 3 -35.00 -10.41 1.49
N LEU A 4 -34.65 -9.37 2.21
CA LEU A 4 -33.33 -9.19 2.85
C LEU A 4 -33.61 -8.63 4.24
N ALA A 5 -34.27 -9.42 5.09
CA ALA A 5 -34.78 -8.95 6.38
C ALA A 5 -33.73 -9.06 7.50
N THR A 6 -32.71 -9.90 7.34
CA THR A 6 -31.67 -10.11 8.35
C THR A 6 -30.27 -9.83 7.78
N ALA A 7 -29.34 -9.43 8.65
CA ALA A 7 -27.94 -9.23 8.29
C ALA A 7 -27.28 -10.52 7.77
N GLU A 8 -27.80 -11.68 8.21
CA GLU A 8 -27.36 -13.00 7.78
C GLU A 8 -27.84 -13.32 6.35
N ASP A 9 -29.10 -13.02 6.00
CA ASP A 9 -29.60 -13.14 4.62
C ASP A 9 -28.83 -12.23 3.66
N MET A 10 -28.49 -11.01 4.11
CA MET A 10 -27.67 -10.08 3.33
C MET A 10 -26.26 -10.62 3.13
N ASN A 11 -25.65 -11.21 4.15
CA ASN A 11 -24.34 -11.86 4.04
C ASN A 11 -24.38 -13.11 3.14
N ILE A 12 -25.45 -13.91 3.17
CA ILE A 12 -25.62 -15.08 2.29
C ILE A 12 -25.79 -14.63 0.85
N TRP A 13 -26.63 -13.63 0.59
CA TRP A 13 -26.81 -13.10 -0.77
C TRP A 13 -25.52 -12.51 -1.33
N VAL A 14 -24.81 -11.71 -0.53
CA VAL A 14 -23.49 -11.21 -0.86
C VAL A 14 -22.54 -12.35 -1.19
N SER A 15 -22.46 -13.37 -0.34
CA SER A 15 -21.46 -14.44 -0.45
C SER A 15 -21.76 -15.48 -1.54
N THR A 16 -23.00 -15.58 -2.00
CA THR A 16 -23.40 -16.60 -2.99
C THR A 16 -23.75 -16.00 -4.35
N THR A 17 -24.50 -14.89 -4.37
CA THR A 17 -25.08 -14.35 -5.61
C THR A 17 -24.27 -13.17 -6.13
N MET A 18 -23.93 -12.21 -5.27
CA MET A 18 -23.22 -11.00 -5.69
C MET A 18 -21.81 -11.29 -6.20
N ILE A 19 -21.07 -12.17 -5.51
CA ILE A 19 -19.71 -12.55 -5.91
C ILE A 19 -19.70 -13.20 -7.29
N GLN A 20 -20.59 -14.16 -7.52
CA GLN A 20 -20.67 -14.86 -8.81
C GLN A 20 -21.06 -13.88 -9.92
N ALA A 21 -22.04 -13.01 -9.66
CA ALA A 21 -22.45 -11.98 -10.62
C ALA A 21 -21.31 -11.00 -10.96
N LEU A 22 -20.50 -10.58 -9.99
CA LEU A 22 -19.34 -9.71 -10.23
C LEU A 22 -18.28 -10.39 -11.10
N ARG A 23 -18.00 -11.67 -10.86
CA ARG A 23 -17.04 -12.45 -11.66
C ARG A 23 -17.52 -12.65 -13.09
N GLU A 24 -18.78 -13.08 -13.27
CA GLU A 24 -19.39 -13.22 -14.59
C GLU A 24 -19.45 -11.89 -15.35
N LEU A 25 -19.67 -10.78 -14.64
CA LEU A 25 -19.62 -9.44 -15.23
C LEU A 25 -18.21 -9.11 -15.74
N VAL A 26 -17.16 -9.42 -14.98
CA VAL A 26 -15.76 -9.25 -15.42
C VAL A 26 -15.43 -10.13 -16.62
N ASP A 27 -15.93 -11.37 -16.64
CA ASP A 27 -15.73 -12.30 -17.76
C ASP A 27 -16.45 -11.81 -19.04
N LEU A 28 -17.68 -11.34 -18.90
CA LEU A 28 -18.44 -10.71 -19.99
C LEU A 28 -17.70 -9.48 -20.54
N TYR A 29 -17.18 -8.64 -19.65
CA TYR A 29 -16.38 -7.47 -20.01
C TYR A 29 -15.12 -7.86 -20.78
N THR A 30 -14.47 -8.93 -20.34
CA THR A 30 -13.25 -9.44 -20.95
C THR A 30 -13.52 -9.98 -22.36
N HIS A 31 -14.64 -10.67 -22.55
CA HIS A 31 -15.03 -11.22 -23.84
C HIS A 31 -15.46 -10.12 -24.83
N PHE A 32 -16.29 -9.16 -24.40
CA PHE A 32 -16.85 -8.10 -25.25
C PHE A 32 -16.20 -6.73 -25.01
N PHE A 33 -14.90 -6.72 -24.69
CA PHE A 33 -14.20 -5.50 -24.25
C PHE A 33 -14.31 -4.35 -25.25
N GLU A 34 -14.22 -4.61 -26.55
CA GLU A 34 -14.29 -3.56 -27.59
C GLU A 34 -15.64 -2.83 -27.61
N LEU A 35 -16.74 -3.55 -27.33
CA LEU A 35 -18.08 -2.99 -27.28
C LEU A 35 -18.33 -2.25 -25.97
N LEU A 36 -17.81 -2.79 -24.87
CA LEU A 36 -18.03 -2.29 -23.52
C LEU A 36 -16.98 -1.24 -23.09
N ALA A 37 -15.90 -1.05 -23.85
CA ALA A 37 -14.80 -0.13 -23.58
C ALA A 37 -15.22 1.25 -23.04
N ARG A 38 -16.32 1.80 -23.57
CA ARG A 38 -16.85 3.14 -23.21
C ARG A 38 -17.50 3.20 -21.82
N THR A 39 -18.00 2.08 -21.31
CA THR A 39 -18.64 2.00 -19.99
C THR A 39 -17.65 1.62 -18.88
N LEU A 40 -16.34 1.57 -19.18
CA LEU A 40 -15.32 1.04 -18.26
C LEU A 40 -15.29 1.82 -16.94
N GLY A 41 -15.47 3.14 -17.00
CA GLY A 41 -15.56 3.98 -15.80
C GLY A 41 -16.67 3.52 -14.84
N GLY A 42 -17.85 3.16 -15.37
CA GLY A 42 -18.97 2.68 -14.55
C GLY A 42 -18.68 1.34 -13.86
N LEU A 43 -17.99 0.42 -14.55
CA LEU A 43 -17.55 -0.84 -13.94
C LEU A 43 -16.49 -0.58 -12.86
N LEU A 44 -15.53 0.31 -13.12
CA LEU A 44 -14.49 0.68 -12.15
C LEU A 44 -15.09 1.35 -10.91
N ASP A 45 -16.09 2.22 -11.07
CA ASP A 45 -16.80 2.84 -9.95
C ASP A 45 -17.58 1.80 -9.13
N LEU A 46 -18.23 0.84 -9.78
CA LEU A 46 -18.90 -0.28 -9.11
C LEU A 46 -17.91 -1.13 -8.30
N LEU A 47 -16.80 -1.56 -8.92
CA LEU A 47 -15.76 -2.32 -8.25
C LEU A 47 -15.13 -1.52 -7.10
N SER A 48 -14.94 -0.22 -7.29
CA SER A 48 -14.42 0.67 -6.24
C SER A 48 -15.38 0.76 -5.05
N ALA A 49 -16.69 0.83 -5.31
CA ALA A 49 -17.70 0.80 -4.26
C ALA A 49 -17.71 -0.54 -3.50
N CYS A 50 -17.52 -1.67 -4.20
CA CYS A 50 -17.35 -2.98 -3.56
C CYS A 50 -16.09 -3.03 -2.68
N ILE A 51 -14.96 -2.50 -3.16
CA ILE A 51 -13.70 -2.44 -2.42
C ILE A 51 -13.85 -1.63 -1.13
N CYS A 52 -14.52 -0.48 -1.21
CA CYS A 52 -14.74 0.42 -0.07
C CYS A 52 -15.89 0.01 0.85
N LEU A 53 -16.58 -1.10 0.57
CA LEU A 53 -17.68 -1.56 1.41
C LEU A 53 -17.13 -2.04 2.77
N LYS A 54 -17.90 -1.84 3.85
CA LYS A 54 -17.48 -2.19 5.22
C LYS A 54 -17.56 -3.69 5.52
N ASN A 55 -17.08 -4.52 4.60
CA ASN A 55 -17.08 -5.98 4.69
C ASN A 55 -15.79 -6.53 4.05
N ASP A 56 -14.93 -7.15 4.87
CA ASP A 56 -13.62 -7.66 4.44
C ASP A 56 -13.70 -8.65 3.26
N THR A 57 -14.68 -9.55 3.26
CA THR A 57 -14.89 -10.51 2.18
C THR A 57 -15.19 -9.80 0.86
N ILE A 58 -16.07 -8.81 0.90
CA ILE A 58 -16.46 -8.06 -0.32
C ILE A 58 -15.28 -7.22 -0.81
N SER A 59 -14.56 -6.56 0.10
CA SER A 59 -13.38 -5.77 -0.27
C SER A 59 -12.34 -6.62 -1.01
N ARG A 60 -12.02 -7.81 -0.49
CA ARG A 60 -11.08 -8.74 -1.12
C ARG A 60 -11.54 -9.19 -2.50
N ILE A 61 -12.83 -9.47 -2.65
CA ILE A 61 -13.39 -9.94 -3.92
C ILE A 61 -13.47 -8.82 -4.95
N GLY A 62 -13.88 -7.62 -4.54
CA GLY A 62 -13.86 -6.44 -5.39
C GLY A 62 -12.45 -6.17 -5.92
N THR A 63 -11.45 -6.24 -5.05
CA THR A 63 -10.03 -6.11 -5.43
C THR A 63 -9.58 -7.21 -6.38
N SER A 64 -9.94 -8.48 -6.12
CA SER A 64 -9.63 -9.60 -7.01
C SER A 64 -10.29 -9.49 -8.38
N CYS A 65 -11.54 -9.04 -8.44
CA CYS A 65 -12.25 -8.79 -9.70
C CYS A 65 -11.62 -7.63 -10.47
N LEU A 66 -11.21 -6.56 -9.79
CA LEU A 66 -10.47 -5.45 -10.40
C LEU A 66 -9.14 -5.92 -10.98
N GLN A 67 -8.39 -6.73 -10.24
CA GLN A 67 -7.14 -7.31 -10.72
C GLN A 67 -7.36 -8.16 -11.99
N GLN A 68 -8.29 -9.12 -11.93
CA GLN A 68 -8.62 -10.00 -13.05
C GLN A 68 -9.06 -9.21 -14.30
N LEU A 69 -9.90 -8.18 -14.12
CA LEU A 69 -10.34 -7.31 -15.21
C LEU A 69 -9.15 -6.66 -15.92
N LEU A 70 -8.18 -6.15 -15.15
CA LEU A 70 -7.04 -5.42 -15.70
C LEU A 70 -6.00 -6.37 -16.31
N GLU A 71 -5.67 -7.48 -15.65
CA GLU A 71 -4.72 -8.46 -16.19
C GLU A 71 -5.20 -9.05 -17.53
N ASN A 72 -6.49 -9.34 -17.66
CA ASN A 72 -7.05 -9.96 -18.87
C ASN A 72 -7.28 -8.98 -20.03
N ASN A 73 -7.30 -7.67 -19.75
CA ASN A 73 -7.61 -6.66 -20.76
C ASN A 73 -6.51 -5.61 -20.96
N ALA A 74 -5.38 -5.72 -20.26
CA ALA A 74 -4.27 -4.77 -20.35
C ALA A 74 -3.85 -4.44 -21.80
N PRO A 75 -3.69 -5.43 -22.71
CA PRO A 75 -3.33 -5.17 -24.10
C PRO A 75 -4.42 -4.46 -24.93
N LYS A 76 -5.67 -4.48 -24.46
CA LYS A 76 -6.83 -3.86 -25.13
C LYS A 76 -7.08 -2.43 -24.64
N LEU A 77 -6.42 -2.00 -23.58
CA LEU A 77 -6.60 -0.67 -23.00
C LEU A 77 -5.87 0.39 -23.83
N THR A 78 -6.64 1.39 -24.28
CA THR A 78 -6.11 2.63 -24.86
C THR A 78 -5.56 3.56 -23.77
N ASN A 79 -4.76 4.55 -24.15
CA ASN A 79 -4.21 5.54 -23.22
C ASN A 79 -5.30 6.26 -22.39
N ALA A 80 -6.46 6.55 -22.99
CA ALA A 80 -7.59 7.17 -22.29
C ALA A 80 -8.23 6.23 -21.25
N GLN A 81 -8.29 4.93 -21.57
CA GLN A 81 -8.80 3.92 -20.64
C GLN A 81 -7.80 3.68 -19.50
N TRP A 82 -6.49 3.66 -19.78
CA TRP A 82 -5.46 3.64 -18.75
C TRP A 82 -5.57 4.84 -17.79
N ASP A 83 -5.84 6.04 -18.31
CA ASP A 83 -6.09 7.20 -17.45
C ASP A 83 -7.31 6.99 -16.54
N THR A 84 -8.39 6.41 -17.07
CA THR A 84 -9.59 6.07 -16.29
C THR A 84 -9.27 5.04 -15.19
N VAL A 85 -8.52 3.99 -15.53
CA VAL A 85 -8.07 2.96 -14.58
C VAL A 85 -7.22 3.58 -13.47
N VAL A 86 -6.21 4.36 -13.84
CA VAL A 86 -5.31 5.00 -12.87
C VAL A 86 -6.07 5.98 -11.99
N MET A 87 -6.97 6.80 -12.55
CA MET A 87 -7.84 7.68 -11.77
C MET A 87 -8.70 6.92 -10.74
N ALA A 88 -9.18 5.71 -11.07
CA ALA A 88 -9.88 4.86 -10.11
C ALA A 88 -8.96 4.44 -8.95
N PHE A 89 -7.73 4.01 -9.22
CA PHE A 89 -6.73 3.74 -8.18
C PHE A 89 -6.44 4.97 -7.32
N LEU A 90 -6.24 6.16 -7.93
CA LEU A 90 -6.02 7.39 -7.17
C LEU A 90 -7.17 7.68 -6.21
N ARG A 91 -8.42 7.53 -6.66
CA ARG A 91 -9.61 7.71 -5.83
C ARG A 91 -9.69 6.68 -4.71
N LEU A 92 -9.40 5.41 -5.01
CA LEU A 92 -9.39 4.31 -4.04
C LEU A 92 -8.36 4.55 -2.94
N PHE A 93 -7.11 4.84 -3.31
CA PHE A 93 -6.05 5.14 -2.35
C PHE A 93 -6.41 6.38 -1.51
N LYS A 94 -6.84 7.47 -2.14
CA LYS A 94 -7.21 8.68 -1.40
C LYS A 94 -8.39 8.45 -0.45
N GLY A 95 -9.44 7.76 -0.89
CA GLY A 95 -10.65 7.53 -0.09
C GLY A 95 -10.44 6.55 1.07
N THR A 96 -9.44 5.68 0.98
CA THR A 96 -9.15 4.65 1.98
C THR A 96 -7.98 5.00 2.90
N THR A 97 -7.34 6.16 2.72
CA THR A 97 -6.24 6.58 3.61
C THR A 97 -6.79 6.91 5.01
N PRO A 98 -6.30 6.25 6.07
CA PRO A 98 -6.86 6.38 7.42
C PRO A 98 -6.29 7.61 8.16
N HIS A 99 -6.50 8.83 7.65
CA HIS A 99 -6.00 10.08 8.25
C HIS A 99 -6.43 10.27 9.71
N GLN A 100 -7.56 9.68 10.10
CA GLN A 100 -8.07 9.69 11.48
C GLN A 100 -7.08 9.06 12.47
N LEU A 101 -6.13 8.23 12.04
CA LEU A 101 -5.07 7.72 12.94
C LEU A 101 -4.25 8.82 13.61
N PHE A 102 -4.17 10.01 13.00
CA PHE A 102 -3.42 11.15 13.52
C PHE A 102 -4.29 12.15 14.30
N ASP A 103 -5.58 11.86 14.48
CA ASP A 103 -6.51 12.72 15.20
C ASP A 103 -6.28 12.62 16.71
N GLU A 104 -5.92 13.75 17.34
CA GLU A 104 -5.68 13.83 18.78
C GLU A 104 -6.94 13.53 19.61
N SER A 105 -8.13 13.82 19.08
CA SER A 105 -9.40 13.58 19.78
C SER A 105 -9.65 12.09 20.07
N LEU A 106 -9.10 11.19 19.24
CA LEU A 106 -9.18 9.75 19.45
C LEU A 106 -8.31 9.26 20.62
N ARG A 107 -7.30 10.04 20.98
CA ARG A 107 -6.34 9.74 22.06
C ARG A 107 -6.73 10.37 23.39
N ALA A 108 -7.69 11.28 23.41
CA ALA A 108 -8.15 11.92 24.64
C ALA A 108 -8.74 10.86 25.59
N GLU A 109 -8.24 10.85 26.83
CA GLU A 109 -8.75 10.02 27.92
C GLU A 109 -10.16 10.50 28.30
N GLY A 110 -11.18 9.95 27.63
CA GLY A 110 -12.56 9.91 28.11
C GLY A 110 -12.79 8.56 28.79
N GLU A 111 -13.54 8.55 29.89
CA GLU A 111 -13.78 7.38 30.77
C GLU A 111 -13.80 6.05 30.00
N VAL A 112 -12.77 5.26 30.24
CA VAL A 112 -12.61 3.93 29.67
C VAL A 112 -13.59 3.02 30.39
N VAL A 113 -14.82 2.89 29.88
CA VAL A 113 -15.70 1.82 30.35
C VAL A 113 -15.06 0.51 29.90
N PRO A 114 -14.73 -0.42 30.81
CA PRO A 114 -14.15 -1.69 30.43
C PRO A 114 -15.17 -2.43 29.57
N VAL A 115 -14.72 -3.01 28.45
CA VAL A 115 -15.50 -4.00 27.71
C VAL A 115 -15.60 -5.25 28.59
N ALA A 116 -16.57 -5.25 29.50
CA ALA A 116 -16.96 -6.43 30.27
C ALA A 116 -17.95 -7.23 29.44
N GLY A 117 -17.50 -8.43 29.03
CA GLY A 117 -18.25 -9.66 28.75
C GLY A 117 -19.61 -9.57 28.06
N ASP A 118 -19.73 -10.32 26.96
CA ASP A 118 -20.98 -10.76 26.34
C ASP A 118 -22.15 -10.82 27.33
N ARG A 119 -23.04 -9.83 27.25
CA ARG A 119 -24.39 -9.91 27.77
C ARG A 119 -25.32 -9.44 26.66
N GLU A 120 -25.94 -10.41 26.01
CA GLU A 120 -27.13 -10.24 25.21
C GLU A 120 -28.17 -9.45 26.03
N HIS A 121 -28.65 -8.29 25.54
CA HIS A 121 -30.02 -7.84 25.81
C HIS A 121 -30.48 -6.63 24.97
N ASN A 122 -31.55 -6.89 24.21
CA ASN A 122 -32.68 -6.05 23.77
C ASN A 122 -32.44 -4.60 23.30
N ASP A 123 -32.49 -4.45 21.97
CA ASP A 123 -32.85 -3.21 21.28
C ASP A 123 -34.36 -2.95 21.43
N ASN A 124 -34.74 -1.96 22.24
CA ASN A 124 -36.03 -1.29 22.10
C ASN A 124 -35.98 0.08 22.79
N GLU A 125 -35.66 1.15 22.05
CA GLU A 125 -36.33 2.48 22.14
C GLU A 125 -35.76 3.51 21.13
N PRO A 126 -36.54 4.53 20.75
CA PRO A 126 -36.46 5.16 19.42
C PRO A 126 -35.47 6.33 19.31
N SER A 127 -34.87 6.44 18.13
CA SER A 127 -34.00 7.53 17.68
C SER A 127 -34.73 8.89 17.64
N GLY A 128 -34.23 9.87 18.39
CA GLY A 128 -34.57 11.30 18.24
C GLY A 128 -33.67 12.02 17.21
N PRO A 129 -34.09 13.19 16.68
CA PRO A 129 -33.44 13.82 15.53
C PRO A 129 -32.11 14.49 15.86
N LEU A 130 -31.18 14.36 14.91
CA LEU A 130 -29.82 14.92 14.89
C LEU A 130 -29.80 16.42 15.21
N SER A 131 -29.14 16.79 16.30
CA SER A 131 -28.72 18.18 16.56
C SER A 131 -27.31 18.43 16.00
N PRO A 132 -26.96 19.67 15.62
CA PRO A 132 -25.69 19.98 14.94
C PRO A 132 -24.50 19.69 15.86
N LEU A 133 -23.40 19.18 15.27
CA LEU A 133 -22.17 18.89 15.99
C LEU A 133 -21.62 20.15 16.67
N ASN A 134 -21.48 20.09 17.99
CA ASN A 134 -20.73 21.03 18.81
C ASN A 134 -19.26 20.57 18.83
N ASP A 135 -18.34 21.41 18.35
CA ASP A 135 -16.88 21.17 18.27
C ASP A 135 -16.20 21.17 19.66
N GLY A 136 -16.58 20.22 20.52
CA GLY A 136 -15.95 20.06 21.83
C GLY A 136 -16.55 18.99 22.75
N ALA A 137 -17.52 18.20 22.28
CA ALA A 137 -18.05 17.11 23.08
C ALA A 137 -17.09 15.91 23.08
N PRO A 138 -16.79 15.29 24.25
CA PRO A 138 -15.98 14.09 24.31
C PRO A 138 -16.65 12.96 23.50
N ILE A 139 -15.90 12.34 22.59
CA ILE A 139 -16.38 11.25 21.75
C ILE A 139 -16.88 10.11 22.66
N SER A 140 -18.15 9.75 22.52
CA SER A 140 -18.74 8.62 23.26
C SER A 140 -17.99 7.32 22.96
N GLY A 141 -17.80 6.45 23.95
CA GLY A 141 -17.07 5.19 23.79
C GLY A 141 -17.61 4.29 22.67
N ARG A 142 -18.92 4.35 22.39
CA ARG A 142 -19.56 3.62 21.30
C ARG A 142 -19.17 4.17 19.92
N ASP A 143 -19.10 5.49 19.79
CA ASP A 143 -18.68 6.16 18.56
C ASP A 143 -17.19 5.95 18.30
N ARG A 144 -16.36 6.01 19.35
CA ARG A 144 -14.93 5.70 19.29
C ARG A 144 -14.68 4.29 18.75
N SER A 145 -15.40 3.29 19.26
CA SER A 145 -15.27 1.90 18.78
C SER A 145 -15.66 1.76 17.29
N ARG A 146 -16.70 2.47 16.85
CA ARG A 146 -17.11 2.49 15.44
C ARG A 146 -16.04 3.14 14.55
N ILE A 147 -15.45 4.23 14.99
CA ILE A 147 -14.34 4.91 14.29
C ILE A 147 -13.13 3.99 14.21
N PHE A 148 -12.77 3.30 15.30
CA PHE A 148 -11.65 2.36 15.30
C PHE A 148 -11.83 1.22 14.30
N LYS A 149 -13.03 0.63 14.24
CA LYS A 149 -13.35 -0.40 13.23
C LYS A 149 -13.23 0.15 11.80
N ASP A 150 -13.70 1.38 11.55
CA ASP A 150 -13.59 2.03 10.24
C ASP A 150 -12.13 2.25 9.83
N ILE A 151 -11.29 2.72 10.76
CA ILE A 151 -9.85 2.91 10.56
C ILE A 151 -9.18 1.57 10.23
N ILE A 152 -9.47 0.52 10.99
CA ILE A 152 -8.90 -0.81 10.75
C ILE A 152 -9.27 -1.31 9.35
N MET A 153 -10.53 -1.17 8.95
CA MET A 153 -10.98 -1.55 7.61
C MET A 153 -10.25 -0.76 6.51
N LYS A 154 -10.09 0.55 6.69
CA LYS A 154 -9.30 1.40 5.78
C LYS A 154 -7.85 0.92 5.66
N CYS A 155 -7.20 0.57 6.77
CA CYS A 155 -5.86 -0.02 6.76
C CYS A 155 -5.81 -1.36 6.01
N VAL A 156 -6.80 -2.23 6.20
CA VAL A 156 -6.86 -3.51 5.49
C VAL A 156 -7.01 -3.28 3.99
N ILE A 157 -7.92 -2.37 3.58
CA ILE A 157 -8.14 -2.05 2.17
C ILE A 157 -6.90 -1.40 1.55
N GLN A 158 -6.22 -0.48 2.25
CA GLN A 158 -4.96 0.10 1.79
C GLN A 158 -3.91 -0.97 1.49
N LEU A 159 -3.73 -1.93 2.41
CA LEU A 159 -2.79 -3.02 2.19
C LEU A 159 -3.18 -3.87 0.98
N LEU A 160 -4.46 -4.20 0.83
CA LEU A 160 -4.96 -4.94 -0.35
C LEU A 160 -4.71 -4.18 -1.65
N LEU A 161 -4.93 -2.87 -1.68
CA LEU A 161 -4.67 -2.04 -2.85
C LEU A 161 -3.17 -1.99 -3.20
N ILE A 162 -2.29 -1.92 -2.19
CA ILE A 162 -0.84 -1.98 -2.38
C ILE A 162 -0.43 -3.33 -2.99
N GLU A 163 -0.90 -4.44 -2.40
CA GLU A 163 -0.62 -5.80 -2.87
C GLU A 163 -1.12 -6.00 -4.31
N THR A 164 -2.35 -5.61 -4.61
CA THR A 164 -2.90 -5.70 -5.97
C THR A 164 -2.19 -4.81 -6.97
N THR A 165 -1.78 -3.60 -6.58
CA THR A 165 -0.98 -2.74 -7.46
C THR A 165 0.38 -3.39 -7.74
N ASN A 166 1.02 -3.98 -6.73
CA ASN A 166 2.27 -4.72 -6.91
C ASN A 166 2.08 -5.89 -7.89
N ASP A 167 1.06 -6.72 -7.69
CA ASP A 167 0.83 -7.90 -8.51
C ASP A 167 0.52 -7.54 -9.97
N LEU A 168 -0.30 -6.50 -10.17
CA LEU A 168 -0.57 -5.94 -11.50
C LEU A 168 0.72 -5.46 -12.19
N LEU A 169 1.61 -4.78 -11.47
CA LEU A 169 2.85 -4.25 -12.06
C LEU A 169 3.93 -5.33 -12.25
N GLN A 170 3.85 -6.45 -11.54
CA GLN A 170 4.67 -7.64 -11.80
C GLN A 170 4.20 -8.39 -13.06
N ASN A 171 2.91 -8.30 -13.42
CA ASN A 171 2.41 -8.86 -14.66
C ASN A 171 3.08 -8.21 -15.89
N LYS A 172 3.66 -9.05 -16.75
CA LYS A 172 4.45 -8.61 -17.90
C LYS A 172 3.63 -7.83 -18.92
N GLU A 173 2.40 -8.28 -19.20
CA GLU A 173 1.54 -7.63 -20.19
C GLU A 173 1.02 -6.29 -19.67
N VAL A 174 0.64 -6.21 -18.40
CA VAL A 174 0.23 -4.95 -17.76
C VAL A 174 1.37 -3.93 -17.81
N TYR A 175 2.58 -4.30 -17.36
CA TYR A 175 3.73 -3.38 -17.39
C TYR A 175 4.13 -2.98 -18.82
N ARG A 176 3.99 -3.88 -19.80
CA ARG A 176 4.33 -3.59 -21.19
C ARG A 176 3.37 -2.57 -21.82
N THR A 177 2.12 -2.56 -21.38
CA THR A 177 1.02 -1.81 -22.01
C THR A 177 0.68 -0.50 -21.28
N ILE A 178 1.01 -0.38 -20.00
CA ILE A 178 0.79 0.85 -19.23
C ILE A 178 1.70 1.99 -19.73
N PRO A 179 1.15 3.19 -20.02
CA PRO A 179 1.98 4.36 -20.35
C PRO A 179 2.84 4.82 -19.16
N PRO A 180 4.07 5.32 -19.38
CA PRO A 180 4.97 5.73 -18.30
C PRO A 180 4.39 6.83 -17.41
N ASP A 181 3.64 7.78 -17.96
CA ASP A 181 3.00 8.86 -17.18
C ASP A 181 1.93 8.31 -16.22
N GLN A 182 1.21 7.26 -16.65
CA GLN A 182 0.19 6.60 -15.84
C GLN A 182 0.85 5.73 -14.74
N LEU A 183 1.97 5.08 -15.06
CA LEU A 183 2.77 4.35 -14.09
C LEU A 183 3.36 5.29 -13.01
N LEU A 184 3.85 6.46 -13.39
CA LEU A 184 4.35 7.47 -12.44
C LEU A 184 3.27 8.00 -11.49
N LYS A 185 2.02 8.10 -11.95
CA LYS A 185 0.87 8.43 -11.09
C LYS A 185 0.57 7.30 -10.10
N LEU A 186 0.62 6.03 -10.52
CA LEU A 186 0.50 4.89 -9.60
C LEU A 186 1.62 4.87 -8.56
N LEU A 187 2.86 5.14 -8.97
CA LEU A 187 3.97 5.28 -8.02
C LEU A 187 3.75 6.42 -7.03
N SER A 188 3.14 7.54 -7.44
CA SER A 188 2.87 8.65 -6.52
C SER A 188 1.89 8.28 -5.40
N VAL A 189 0.89 7.45 -5.67
CA VAL A 189 -0.04 7.01 -4.62
C VAL A 189 0.58 5.96 -3.70
N LEU A 190 1.42 5.08 -4.24
CA LEU A 190 2.21 4.14 -3.43
C LEU A 190 3.20 4.89 -2.52
N ASP A 191 3.82 5.96 -3.01
CA ASP A 191 4.70 6.82 -2.20
C ASP A 191 3.91 7.50 -1.08
N HIS A 192 2.73 8.05 -1.36
CA HIS A 192 1.86 8.58 -0.30
C HIS A 192 1.51 7.51 0.76
N SER A 193 1.16 6.29 0.36
CA SER A 193 0.89 5.20 1.30
C SER A 193 2.13 4.78 2.10
N TYR A 194 3.31 4.75 1.47
CA TYR A 194 4.58 4.51 2.13
C TYR A 194 4.88 5.58 3.19
N GLN A 195 4.84 6.87 2.82
CA GLN A 195 5.11 7.98 3.74
C GLN A 195 4.12 8.04 4.90
N PHE A 196 2.84 7.74 4.63
CA PHE A 196 1.81 7.63 5.67
C PHE A 196 2.16 6.55 6.69
N ALA A 197 2.45 5.33 6.22
CA ALA A 197 2.78 4.20 7.08
C ALA A 197 4.07 4.43 7.86
N ARG A 198 5.09 5.01 7.22
CA ARG A 198 6.37 5.38 7.83
C ARG A 198 6.17 6.42 8.94
N SER A 199 5.44 7.49 8.66
CA SER A 199 5.16 8.56 9.65
C SER A 199 4.43 8.00 10.87
N PHE A 200 3.45 7.11 10.66
CA PHE A 200 2.73 6.44 11.73
C PHE A 200 3.66 5.52 12.56
N ASN A 201 4.52 4.74 11.90
CA ASN A 201 5.45 3.83 12.58
C ASN A 201 6.57 4.58 13.33
N ALA A 202 7.02 5.72 12.83
CA ALA A 202 8.01 6.57 13.46
C ALA A 202 7.46 7.24 14.74
N ASP A 203 6.18 7.61 14.77
CA ASP A 203 5.57 8.26 15.92
C ASP A 203 5.21 7.26 17.04
N LYS A 204 6.13 7.11 18.00
CA LYS A 204 5.95 6.22 19.16
C LYS A 204 4.87 6.72 20.12
N GLU A 205 4.72 8.03 20.26
CA GLU A 205 3.76 8.64 21.19
C GLU A 205 2.34 8.46 20.69
N LEU A 206 2.11 8.67 19.40
CA LEU A 206 0.86 8.37 18.72
C LEU A 206 0.44 6.93 18.90
N ARG A 207 1.32 5.98 18.58
CA ARG A 207 1.02 4.54 18.67
C ARG A 207 0.75 4.11 20.10
N THR A 208 1.49 4.65 21.06
CA THR A 208 1.29 4.36 22.48
C THR A 208 -0.02 4.98 22.99
N GLY A 209 -0.36 6.19 22.55
CA GLY A 209 -1.65 6.84 22.86
C GLY A 209 -2.84 6.03 22.36
N LEU A 210 -2.82 5.61 21.09
CA LEU A 210 -3.85 4.74 20.51
C LEU A 210 -3.96 3.40 21.25
N TRP A 211 -2.83 2.80 21.62
CA TRP A 211 -2.81 1.55 22.38
C TRP A 211 -3.44 1.70 23.77
N LYS A 212 -3.13 2.79 24.49
CA LYS A 212 -3.70 3.08 25.82
C LYS A 212 -5.22 3.22 25.80
N VAL A 213 -5.79 3.83 24.76
CA VAL A 213 -7.25 3.98 24.60
C VAL A 213 -7.94 2.72 24.05
N GLY A 214 -7.21 1.61 23.92
CA GLY A 214 -7.77 0.32 23.53
C GLY A 214 -8.01 0.14 22.03
N PHE A 215 -7.30 0.88 21.17
CA PHE A 215 -7.43 0.74 19.71
C PHE A 215 -7.10 -0.68 19.21
N MET A 216 -6.09 -1.32 19.79
CA MET A 216 -5.66 -2.68 19.48
C MET A 216 -5.12 -3.39 20.72
N LYS A 217 -5.11 -4.73 20.71
CA LYS A 217 -4.52 -5.54 21.80
C LYS A 217 -3.01 -5.34 21.94
N HIS A 218 -2.33 -5.18 20.81
CA HIS A 218 -0.89 -4.93 20.73
C HIS A 218 -0.63 -3.53 20.21
N LEU A 219 0.61 -3.05 20.37
CA LEU A 219 1.02 -1.76 19.83
C LEU A 219 0.77 -1.73 18.31
N PRO A 220 -0.11 -0.83 17.82
CA PRO A 220 -0.46 -0.78 16.42
C PRO A 220 0.78 -0.44 15.58
N ASN A 221 0.87 -1.02 14.38
CA ASN A 221 1.92 -0.72 13.40
C ASN A 221 1.38 -0.99 11.99
N LEU A 222 1.97 -0.30 11.03
CA LEU A 222 1.67 -0.44 9.60
C LEU A 222 2.86 -1.05 8.86
N LEU A 223 3.64 -1.92 9.52
CA LEU A 223 4.90 -2.45 8.98
C LEU A 223 4.71 -3.08 7.60
N LYS A 224 3.66 -3.89 7.41
CA LYS A 224 3.37 -4.51 6.11
C LYS A 224 3.02 -3.48 5.03
N GLN A 225 2.23 -2.46 5.36
CA GLN A 225 1.90 -1.40 4.39
C GLN A 225 3.15 -0.62 3.99
N GLU A 226 3.98 -0.28 4.97
CA GLU A 226 5.24 0.43 4.76
C GLU A 226 6.19 -0.39 3.88
N SER A 227 6.45 -1.64 4.25
CA SER A 227 7.40 -2.51 3.55
C SER A 227 6.91 -2.91 2.17
N SER A 228 5.62 -3.25 2.00
CA SER A 228 5.07 -3.65 0.71
C SER A 228 5.00 -2.48 -0.27
N SER A 229 4.66 -1.27 0.22
CA SER A 229 4.69 -0.06 -0.61
C SER A 229 6.12 0.24 -1.06
N ALA A 230 7.09 0.21 -0.14
CA ALA A 230 8.50 0.42 -0.44
C ALA A 230 9.04 -0.62 -1.45
N ALA A 231 8.73 -1.91 -1.24
CA ALA A 231 9.13 -2.98 -2.15
C ALA A 231 8.62 -2.74 -3.58
N CYS A 232 7.33 -2.41 -3.72
CA CYS A 232 6.71 -2.11 -5.00
C CYS A 232 7.34 -0.86 -5.65
N LEU A 233 7.50 0.23 -4.89
CA LEU A 233 8.14 1.46 -5.36
C LEU A 233 9.55 1.21 -5.88
N ILE A 234 10.39 0.51 -5.13
CA ILE A 234 11.76 0.19 -5.52
C ILE A 234 11.78 -0.70 -6.76
N ASN A 235 11.03 -1.80 -6.76
CA ASN A 235 11.03 -2.76 -7.85
C ASN A 235 10.60 -2.12 -9.18
N VAL A 236 9.48 -1.39 -9.15
CA VAL A 236 8.93 -0.74 -10.35
C VAL A 236 9.82 0.42 -10.79
N SER A 237 10.35 1.22 -9.87
CA SER A 237 11.24 2.34 -10.23
C SER A 237 12.55 1.83 -10.84
N LEU A 238 13.15 0.76 -10.31
CA LEU A 238 14.31 0.12 -10.93
C LEU A 238 13.98 -0.43 -12.31
N ARG A 239 12.82 -1.08 -12.46
CA ARG A 239 12.36 -1.61 -13.76
C ARG A 239 12.17 -0.49 -14.78
N MET A 240 11.59 0.64 -14.38
CA MET A 240 11.43 1.83 -15.22
C MET A 240 12.80 2.44 -15.60
N TYR A 241 13.71 2.56 -14.64
CA TYR A 241 15.05 3.12 -14.86
C TYR A 241 15.83 2.32 -15.92
N TYR A 242 15.77 0.99 -15.87
CA TYR A 242 16.46 0.12 -16.82
C TYR A 242 15.67 -0.17 -18.11
N ASP A 243 14.48 0.39 -18.28
CA ASP A 243 13.65 0.16 -19.46
C ASP A 243 14.17 0.97 -20.66
N LYS A 244 14.56 0.28 -21.73
CA LYS A 244 15.20 0.89 -22.91
C LYS A 244 14.21 1.56 -23.88
N ARG A 245 12.91 1.48 -23.63
CA ARG A 245 11.90 2.12 -24.51
C ARG A 245 12.05 3.66 -24.49
N PRO A 246 11.95 4.36 -25.63
CA PRO A 246 12.16 5.81 -25.70
C PRO A 246 11.28 6.62 -24.74
N GLU A 247 10.02 6.21 -24.59
CA GLU A 247 9.05 6.84 -23.68
C GLU A 247 9.43 6.72 -22.20
N TYR A 248 10.11 5.64 -21.79
CA TYR A 248 10.62 5.44 -20.43
C TYR A 248 11.96 6.14 -20.21
N GLN A 249 12.83 6.12 -21.22
CA GLN A 249 14.10 6.84 -21.19
C GLN A 249 13.89 8.37 -21.04
N ALA A 250 12.81 8.91 -21.61
CA ALA A 250 12.42 10.31 -21.40
C ALA A 250 12.13 10.64 -19.92
N GLN A 251 11.65 9.66 -19.15
CA GLN A 251 11.33 9.80 -17.71
C GLN A 251 12.48 9.37 -16.79
N HIS A 252 13.63 8.95 -17.34
CA HIS A 252 14.74 8.38 -16.58
C HIS A 252 15.24 9.30 -15.46
N ALA A 253 15.42 10.60 -15.74
CA ALA A 253 15.85 11.57 -14.74
C ALA A 253 14.84 11.69 -13.58
N GLN A 254 13.54 11.78 -13.91
CA GLN A 254 12.47 11.86 -12.91
C GLN A 254 12.40 10.60 -12.04
N VAL A 255 12.60 9.42 -12.63
CA VAL A 255 12.64 8.15 -11.90
C VAL A 255 13.86 8.11 -10.98
N ALA A 256 15.04 8.52 -11.45
CA ALA A 256 16.26 8.56 -10.66
C ALA A 256 16.14 9.50 -9.45
N ASP A 257 15.58 10.70 -9.65
CA ASP A 257 15.39 11.72 -8.60
C ASP A 257 14.43 11.25 -7.49
N ARG A 258 13.59 10.24 -7.75
CA ARG A 258 12.72 9.61 -6.75
C ARG A 258 13.33 8.35 -6.14
N LEU A 259 13.89 7.47 -6.99
CA LEU A 259 14.45 6.19 -6.58
C LEU A 259 15.63 6.35 -5.62
N MET A 260 16.52 7.30 -5.88
CA MET A 260 17.78 7.42 -5.14
C MET A 260 17.57 7.90 -3.72
N PRO A 261 16.83 9.01 -3.45
CA PRO A 261 16.55 9.43 -2.09
C PRO A 261 15.77 8.36 -1.30
N LEU A 262 14.80 7.70 -1.94
CA LEU A 262 14.02 6.63 -1.32
C LEU A 262 14.91 5.44 -0.93
N GLY A 263 15.75 4.96 -1.85
CA GLY A 263 16.65 3.83 -1.59
C GLY A 263 17.65 4.12 -0.46
N LEU A 264 18.24 5.32 -0.45
CA LEU A 264 19.14 5.74 0.63
C LEU A 264 18.41 5.85 1.97
N GLN A 265 17.21 6.44 1.99
CA GLN A 265 16.40 6.56 3.21
C GLN A 265 16.03 5.19 3.79
N ILE A 266 15.65 4.23 2.95
CA ILE A 266 15.31 2.87 3.42
C ILE A 266 16.54 2.19 4.04
N ILE A 267 17.73 2.34 3.45
CA ILE A 267 18.95 1.77 4.04
C ILE A 267 19.30 2.46 5.36
N GLU A 268 19.16 3.78 5.44
CA GLU A 268 19.37 4.53 6.68
C GLU A 268 18.40 4.07 7.79
N ASP A 269 17.11 3.98 7.49
CA ASP A 269 16.08 3.51 8.43
C ASP A 269 16.36 2.07 8.86
N PHE A 270 16.78 1.20 7.94
CA PHE A 270 17.17 -0.18 8.24
C PHE A 270 18.40 -0.26 9.16
N ASN A 271 19.39 0.61 8.93
CA ASN A 271 20.57 0.74 9.79
C ASN A 271 20.23 1.28 11.18
N ALA A 272 19.14 2.02 11.34
CA ALA A 272 18.65 2.48 12.65
C ALA A 272 17.89 1.38 13.43
N LEU A 273 17.42 0.31 12.78
CA LEU A 273 16.75 -0.80 13.47
C LEU A 273 17.73 -1.50 14.43
N ARG A 274 17.33 -1.78 15.67
CA ARG A 274 18.16 -2.53 16.63
C ARG A 274 17.99 -4.04 16.42
N ALA A 275 19.07 -4.82 16.45
CA ALA A 275 19.00 -6.27 16.25
C ALA A 275 18.18 -6.98 17.36
N GLU A 276 18.23 -6.46 18.59
CA GLU A 276 17.47 -7.00 19.72
C GLU A 276 15.99 -6.54 19.67
N GLY A 277 15.07 -7.50 19.56
CA GLY A 277 13.62 -7.26 19.63
C GLY A 277 12.95 -6.78 18.33
N GLN A 278 13.71 -6.41 17.28
CA GLN A 278 13.16 -6.01 15.97
C GLN A 278 13.44 -7.02 14.85
N GLY A 279 13.73 -8.29 15.18
CA GLY A 279 14.04 -9.33 14.19
C GLY A 279 12.98 -9.47 13.09
N LYS A 280 11.69 -9.28 13.43
CA LYS A 280 10.60 -9.26 12.44
C LYS A 280 10.72 -8.10 11.44
N ASN A 281 11.09 -6.91 11.91
CA ASN A 281 11.28 -5.75 11.03
C ASN A 281 12.48 -5.98 10.13
N VAL A 282 13.59 -6.47 10.69
CA VAL A 282 14.79 -6.80 9.92
C VAL A 282 14.46 -7.82 8.82
N ALA A 283 13.78 -8.91 9.14
CA ALA A 283 13.37 -9.91 8.17
C ALA A 283 12.45 -9.35 7.07
N THR A 284 11.52 -8.45 7.44
CA THR A 284 10.57 -7.84 6.49
C THR A 284 11.28 -6.89 5.52
N TRP A 285 12.26 -6.13 5.99
CA TRP A 285 12.97 -5.13 5.18
C TRP A 285 14.18 -5.68 4.42
N THR A 286 14.71 -6.84 4.82
CA THR A 286 15.89 -7.45 4.21
C THR A 286 15.76 -7.63 2.68
N PRO A 287 14.62 -8.10 2.12
CA PRO A 287 14.45 -8.20 0.66
C PRO A 287 14.48 -6.83 -0.03
N VAL A 288 13.91 -5.79 0.58
CA VAL A 288 13.87 -4.44 0.01
C VAL A 288 15.27 -3.83 -0.05
N VAL A 289 16.03 -3.92 1.04
CA VAL A 289 17.43 -3.46 1.09
C VAL A 289 18.29 -4.21 0.08
N THR A 290 18.09 -5.54 -0.02
CA THR A 290 18.79 -6.37 -1.00
C THR A 290 18.54 -5.89 -2.43
N GLU A 291 17.28 -5.59 -2.77
CA GLU A 291 16.91 -5.11 -4.10
C GLU A 291 17.47 -3.73 -4.40
N ILE A 292 17.48 -2.82 -3.41
CA ILE A 292 18.12 -1.51 -3.54
C ILE A 292 19.61 -1.68 -3.87
N LEU A 293 20.35 -2.48 -3.10
CA LEU A 293 21.78 -2.68 -3.31
C LEU A 293 22.09 -3.32 -4.67
N ARG A 294 21.31 -4.31 -5.09
CA ARG A 294 21.41 -4.90 -6.45
C ARG A 294 21.14 -3.86 -7.52
N GLY A 295 20.11 -3.04 -7.33
CA GLY A 295 19.79 -1.93 -8.21
C GLY A 295 20.96 -0.95 -8.35
N PHE A 296 21.58 -0.56 -7.23
CA PHE A 296 22.77 0.29 -7.21
C PHE A 296 23.96 -0.32 -7.94
N TYR A 297 24.21 -1.61 -7.74
CA TYR A 297 25.31 -2.31 -8.40
C TYR A 297 25.18 -2.31 -9.93
N HIS A 298 23.96 -2.26 -10.48
CA HIS A 298 23.73 -2.29 -11.94
C HIS A 298 23.72 -0.92 -12.61
N PHE A 299 23.83 0.18 -11.86
CA PHE A 299 23.84 1.52 -12.47
C PHE A 299 25.02 1.68 -13.43
N ASP A 300 24.87 2.54 -14.44
CA ASP A 300 25.99 2.96 -15.28
C ASP A 300 27.09 3.65 -14.44
N ASP A 301 28.31 3.73 -14.96
CA ASP A 301 29.45 4.25 -14.19
C ASP A 301 29.28 5.71 -13.75
N GLN A 302 28.59 6.54 -14.55
CA GLN A 302 28.35 7.93 -14.22
C GLN A 302 27.37 8.05 -13.05
N THR A 303 26.25 7.34 -13.12
CA THR A 303 25.24 7.30 -12.05
C THR A 303 25.80 6.67 -10.78
N PHE A 304 26.51 5.54 -10.91
CA PHE A 304 27.16 4.88 -9.79
C PHE A 304 28.13 5.83 -9.07
N ALA A 305 29.00 6.50 -9.81
CA ALA A 305 29.94 7.47 -9.23
C ALA A 305 29.25 8.67 -8.56
N ARG A 306 28.11 9.12 -9.10
CA ARG A 306 27.33 10.24 -8.54
C ARG A 306 26.74 9.90 -7.16
N TYR A 307 26.19 8.70 -6.99
CA TYR A 307 25.48 8.32 -5.75
C TYR A 307 26.33 7.54 -4.75
N LEU A 308 27.49 7.03 -5.18
CA LEU A 308 28.41 6.29 -4.32
C LEU A 308 28.78 7.03 -3.02
N PRO A 309 29.07 8.36 -3.01
CA PRO A 309 29.41 9.06 -1.76
C PRO A 309 28.31 9.02 -0.69
N ALA A 310 27.04 8.96 -1.10
CA ALA A 310 25.91 8.86 -0.19
C ALA A 310 25.63 7.41 0.24
N LEU A 311 25.77 6.45 -0.68
CA LEU A 311 25.56 5.04 -0.38
C LEU A 311 26.68 4.43 0.47
N TYR A 312 27.94 4.83 0.23
CA TYR A 312 29.11 4.17 0.81
C TYR A 312 29.10 4.16 2.35
N PRO A 313 28.83 5.28 3.06
CA PRO A 313 28.72 5.26 4.52
C PRO A 313 27.63 4.29 5.01
N LEU A 314 26.46 4.31 4.37
CA LEU A 314 25.35 3.41 4.71
C LEU A 314 25.70 1.93 4.50
N ALA A 315 26.41 1.63 3.41
CA ALA A 315 26.90 0.28 3.10
C ALA A 315 27.94 -0.20 4.12
N THR A 316 28.82 0.69 4.61
CA THR A 316 29.80 0.31 5.65
C THR A 316 29.13 -0.03 6.98
N VAL A 317 28.06 0.68 7.36
CA VAL A 317 27.29 0.35 8.57
C VAL A 317 26.63 -1.03 8.43
N LEU A 318 26.10 -1.37 7.25
CA LEU A 318 25.51 -2.70 7.03
C LEU A 318 26.51 -3.84 7.26
N ILE A 319 27.79 -3.67 6.92
CA ILE A 319 28.82 -4.70 7.18
C ILE A 319 29.01 -4.96 8.67
N THR A 320 28.93 -3.92 9.51
CA THR A 320 29.15 -4.04 10.96
C THR A 320 28.03 -4.79 11.68
N ARG A 321 26.93 -5.08 10.98
CA ARG A 321 25.74 -5.74 11.53
C ARG A 321 25.76 -7.22 11.20
N ASP A 322 25.10 -8.03 12.02
CA ASP A 322 24.80 -9.42 11.66
C ASP A 322 23.66 -9.44 10.61
N THR A 323 24.02 -9.17 9.35
CA THR A 323 23.08 -9.13 8.23
C THR A 323 22.91 -10.49 7.59
N ALA A 324 21.75 -10.74 6.99
CA ALA A 324 21.51 -11.94 6.21
C ALA A 324 22.43 -12.01 4.97
N ILE A 325 22.67 -13.22 4.45
CA ILE A 325 23.59 -13.45 3.32
C ILE A 325 23.11 -12.73 2.05
N GLU A 326 21.80 -12.54 1.92
CA GLU A 326 21.11 -11.85 0.84
C GLU A 326 21.55 -10.39 0.73
N ILE A 327 21.93 -9.74 1.84
CA ILE A 327 22.48 -8.39 1.87
C ILE A 327 24.00 -8.41 1.69
N ARG A 328 24.69 -9.40 2.28
CA ARG A 328 26.17 -9.50 2.21
C ARG A 328 26.67 -9.65 0.78
N GLN A 329 25.97 -10.42 -0.06
CA GLN A 329 26.40 -10.65 -1.44
C GLN A 329 26.38 -9.37 -2.29
N PRO A 330 25.26 -8.61 -2.43
CA PRO A 330 25.25 -7.33 -3.14
C PRO A 330 26.21 -6.30 -2.55
N LEU A 331 26.40 -6.27 -1.22
CA LEU A 331 27.41 -5.41 -0.60
C LEU A 331 28.81 -5.74 -1.12
N SER A 332 29.19 -7.02 -1.09
CA SER A 332 30.47 -7.48 -1.62
C SER A 332 30.66 -7.03 -3.07
N ASP A 333 29.65 -7.22 -3.92
CA ASP A 333 29.70 -6.82 -5.34
C ASP A 333 29.90 -5.30 -5.50
N ILE A 334 29.23 -4.49 -4.67
CA ILE A 334 29.45 -3.03 -4.62
C ILE A 334 30.88 -2.69 -4.22
N PHE A 335 31.42 -3.28 -3.15
CA PHE A 335 32.79 -2.98 -2.71
C PHE A 335 33.85 -3.40 -3.75
N VAL A 336 33.66 -4.55 -4.41
CA VAL A 336 34.51 -4.97 -5.54
C VAL A 336 34.43 -3.96 -6.68
N ARG A 337 33.22 -3.49 -7.03
CA ARG A 337 33.04 -2.47 -8.06
C ARG A 337 33.69 -1.14 -7.67
N VAL A 338 33.59 -0.71 -6.41
CA VAL A 338 34.30 0.48 -5.90
C VAL A 338 35.80 0.31 -6.04
N GLY A 339 36.32 -0.87 -5.68
CA GLY A 339 37.74 -1.20 -5.82
C GLY A 339 38.23 -1.04 -7.26
N ARG A 340 37.49 -1.57 -8.24
CA ARG A 340 37.79 -1.42 -9.68
C ARG A 340 37.67 0.04 -10.14
N THR A 341 36.57 0.71 -9.80
CA THR A 341 36.27 2.09 -10.23
C THR A 341 37.30 3.10 -9.70
N LYS A 342 37.89 2.83 -8.52
CA LYS A 342 38.93 3.66 -7.91
C LYS A 342 40.35 3.15 -8.15
N GLY A 343 40.53 2.09 -8.92
CA GLY A 343 41.85 1.50 -9.23
C GLY A 343 42.56 0.88 -8.03
N ILE A 344 41.82 0.47 -7.00
CA ILE A 344 42.34 -0.19 -5.78
C ILE A 344 42.59 -1.68 -6.05
N THR A 345 41.75 -2.30 -6.87
CA THR A 345 41.85 -3.72 -7.25
C THR A 345 41.92 -3.84 -8.77
N ALA A 346 42.82 -4.71 -9.25
CA ALA A 346 43.06 -4.97 -10.67
C ALA A 346 41.84 -5.57 -11.40
#